data_AF-A0A1A8LC88-F1
#
_entry.id   AF-A0A1A8LC88-F1
#
_cell.length_a   1.000
_cell.length_b   1.000
_cell.length_c   1.000
_cell.angle_alpha   90.00
_cell.angle_beta   90.00
_cell.angle_gamma   90.00
#
_symmetry.space_group_name_H-M   'P 1'
#
loop_
_entity.id
_entity.type
_entity.pdbx_description
1 polymer ?
#
loop_
_entity_poly.entity_id
_entity_poly.type
_entity_poly.pdbx_seq_one_letter_code
_entity_poly.pdbx_strand_id
1 'polypeptide(L)'
;FHCSAKANPPVTLYRWAKGGSIIKDVSGDTYEVLVDHSFFTEPVSCEVTNSLGSTNISRNVDVYFGPRMAAEPQSLQVDLGSDAVFNCAWTGNPSLTIVWMKRGSGVVLSNENLLTLKSVRQEDA
;
A
#
# COMPACT_ATOMS: atom_id res chain seq x y z
N PHE A 1 -9.80 11.12 13.97
CA PHE A 1 -9.74 12.14 12.90
C PHE A 1 -10.84 13.16 13.13
N HIS A 2 -10.57 14.45 12.92
CA HIS A 2 -11.56 15.51 13.03
C HIS A 2 -11.60 16.29 11.70
N CYS A 3 -12.81 16.56 11.21
CA CYS A 3 -13.06 17.24 9.96
C CYS A 3 -14.04 18.37 10.19
N SER A 4 -13.65 19.60 9.86
CA SER A 4 -14.51 20.76 10.01
C SER A 4 -14.57 21.57 8.73
N ALA A 5 -15.74 22.15 8.45
CA ALA A 5 -15.97 22.97 7.28
C ALA A 5 -16.84 24.18 7.62
N LYS A 6 -16.59 25.29 6.92
CA LYS A 6 -17.41 26.50 6.99
C LYS A 6 -18.22 26.60 5.71
N ALA A 7 -19.55 26.63 5.83
CA ALA A 7 -20.46 26.66 4.69
C ALA A 7 -21.66 27.57 4.98
N ASN A 8 -22.19 28.20 3.93
CA ASN A 8 -23.48 28.89 3.95
C ASN A 8 -24.29 28.46 2.71
N PRO A 9 -25.41 27.74 2.85
CA PRO A 9 -26.05 27.24 4.07
C PRO A 9 -25.16 26.29 4.91
N PRO A 10 -25.47 26.09 6.20
CA PRO A 10 -24.63 25.28 7.09
C PRO A 10 -24.50 23.83 6.62
N VAL A 11 -23.42 23.17 7.05
CA VAL A 11 -23.15 21.77 6.74
C VAL A 11 -24.28 20.90 7.29
N THR A 12 -24.82 20.02 6.44
CA THR A 12 -25.93 19.12 6.78
C THR A 12 -25.49 17.66 6.94
N LEU A 13 -24.35 17.27 6.36
CA LEU A 13 -23.86 15.89 6.39
C LEU A 13 -22.34 15.81 6.36
N TYR A 14 -21.79 14.90 7.15
CA TYR A 14 -20.42 14.41 7.08
C TYR A 14 -20.42 12.96 6.60
N ARG A 15 -19.54 12.61 5.66
CA ARG A 15 -19.37 11.25 5.14
C ARG A 15 -17.90 10.89 5.12
N TRP A 16 -17.55 9.80 5.81
CA TRP A 16 -16.18 9.30 5.87
C TRP A 16 -15.96 8.15 4.89
N ALA A 17 -14.76 8.09 4.32
CA ALA A 17 -14.33 6.96 3.50
C ALA A 17 -12.85 6.64 3.75
N LYS A 18 -12.46 5.37 3.59
CA LYS A 18 -11.06 4.91 3.64
C LYS A 18 -10.75 4.13 2.37
N GLY A 19 -9.69 4.52 1.65
CA GLY A 19 -9.33 3.87 0.38
C GLY A 19 -10.46 3.91 -0.65
N GLY A 20 -11.34 4.92 -0.58
CA GLY A 20 -12.55 5.04 -1.41
C GLY A 20 -13.78 4.29 -0.91
N SER A 21 -13.66 3.44 0.11
CA SER A 21 -14.79 2.70 0.70
C SER A 21 -15.49 3.53 1.78
N ILE A 22 -16.80 3.73 1.64
CA ILE A 22 -17.62 4.53 2.58
C ILE A 22 -17.76 3.80 3.92
N ILE A 23 -17.54 4.54 5.00
CA ILE A 23 -17.69 4.09 6.39
C ILE A 23 -19.07 4.52 6.88
N LYS A 24 -20.04 3.61 6.86
CA LYS A 24 -21.46 3.92 7.13
C LYS A 24 -21.77 4.20 8.60
N ASP A 25 -20.96 3.65 9.51
CA ASP A 25 -21.20 3.72 10.95
C ASP A 25 -20.76 5.06 11.57
N VAL A 26 -20.32 6.02 10.75
CA VAL A 26 -19.80 7.32 11.20
C VAL A 26 -20.56 8.44 10.50
N SER A 27 -21.38 9.17 11.26
CA SER A 27 -22.24 10.24 10.74
C SER A 27 -21.90 11.63 11.30
N GLY A 28 -20.74 11.79 11.94
CA GLY A 28 -20.29 13.03 12.57
C GLY A 28 -19.03 13.63 11.95
N ASP A 29 -18.62 14.76 12.49
CA ASP A 29 -17.38 15.48 12.16
C ASP A 29 -16.11 14.78 12.69
N THR A 30 -16.30 13.71 13.47
CA THR A 30 -15.23 12.98 14.15
C THR A 30 -15.31 11.49 13.82
N TYR A 31 -14.18 10.92 13.43
CA TYR A 31 -14.01 9.50 13.14
C TYR A 31 -12.96 8.90 14.07
N GLU A 32 -13.39 8.01 14.97
CA GLU A 32 -12.52 7.30 15.93
C GLU A 32 -12.31 5.86 15.48
N VAL A 33 -11.05 5.44 15.39
CA VAL A 33 -10.67 4.11 14.93
C VAL A 33 -9.26 3.77 15.41
N LEU A 34 -8.97 2.48 15.57
CA LEU A 34 -7.61 1.97 15.73
C LEU A 34 -6.91 1.99 14.37
N VAL A 35 -5.78 2.70 14.30
CA VAL A 35 -5.00 2.83 13.07
C VAL A 35 -4.08 1.61 12.90
N ASP A 36 -4.04 1.08 11.68
CA ASP A 36 -3.10 0.05 11.27
C ASP A 36 -2.29 0.48 10.02
N HIS A 37 -1.36 -0.37 9.58
CA HIS A 37 -0.50 -0.12 8.41
C HIS A 37 -1.22 0.31 7.12
N SER A 38 -2.47 -0.11 6.92
CA SER A 38 -3.24 0.21 5.71
C SER A 38 -3.56 1.69 5.61
N PHE A 39 -3.55 2.43 6.72
CA PHE A 39 -3.75 3.89 6.71
C PHE A 39 -2.57 4.67 6.11
N PHE A 40 -1.42 4.01 5.95
CA PHE A 40 -0.28 4.56 5.20
C PHE A 40 -0.59 4.61 3.69
N THR A 41 -1.15 3.53 3.15
CA THR A 41 -1.44 3.39 1.70
C THR A 41 -2.84 3.87 1.32
N GLU A 42 -3.82 3.69 2.20
CA GLU A 42 -5.21 4.04 1.97
C GLU A 42 -5.57 5.36 2.67
N PRO A 43 -5.87 6.44 1.91
CA PRO A 43 -6.19 7.72 2.51
C PRO A 43 -7.55 7.70 3.19
N VAL A 44 -7.66 8.43 4.29
CA VAL A 44 -8.92 8.76 4.95
C VAL A 44 -9.48 10.02 4.32
N SER A 45 -10.72 9.95 3.87
CA SER A 45 -11.44 11.04 3.22
C SER A 45 -12.63 11.47 4.05
N CYS A 46 -12.83 12.77 4.15
CA CYS A 46 -14.01 13.39 4.73
C CYS A 46 -14.69 14.21 3.64
N GLU A 47 -15.94 13.88 3.34
CA GLU A 47 -16.82 14.66 2.49
C GLU A 47 -17.85 15.39 3.35
N VAL A 48 -18.02 16.68 3.07
CA VAL A 48 -18.99 17.55 3.72
C VAL A 48 -20.00 18.02 2.68
N THR A 49 -21.27 18.03 3.05
CA THR A 49 -22.37 18.41 2.15
C THR A 49 -23.26 19.46 2.82
N ASN A 50 -23.73 20.43 2.04
CA ASN A 50 -24.84 21.32 2.38
C ASN A 50 -25.91 21.27 1.27
N SER A 51 -26.96 22.08 1.40
CA SER A 51 -28.06 22.11 0.42
C SER A 51 -27.67 22.62 -0.98
N LEU A 52 -26.48 23.18 -1.15
CA LEU A 52 -25.99 23.69 -2.43
C LEU A 52 -24.96 22.77 -3.10
N GLY A 53 -24.31 21.87 -2.36
CA GLY A 53 -23.35 20.94 -2.92
C GLY A 53 -22.50 20.22 -1.88
N SER A 54 -21.45 19.54 -2.35
CA SER A 54 -20.48 18.82 -1.50
C SER A 54 -19.03 19.10 -1.90
N THR A 55 -18.13 18.90 -0.95
CA THR A 55 -16.68 18.93 -1.16
C THR A 55 -16.01 17.91 -0.25
N ASN A 56 -14.82 17.44 -0.62
CA ASN A 56 -14.09 16.44 0.15
C ASN A 56 -12.61 16.79 0.31
N ILE A 57 -12.01 16.26 1.37
CA ILE A 57 -10.57 16.29 1.60
C ILE A 57 -10.08 14.90 1.99
N SER A 58 -8.89 14.55 1.50
CA SER A 58 -8.24 13.27 1.79
C SER A 58 -6.87 13.49 2.44
N ARG A 59 -6.52 12.60 3.38
CA ARG A 59 -5.24 12.59 4.10
C ARG A 59 -4.76 11.15 4.34
N ASN A 60 -3.49 10.90 4.08
CA ASN A 60 -2.80 9.70 4.52
C ASN A 60 -2.30 9.88 5.96
N VAL A 61 -2.16 8.76 6.68
CA VAL A 61 -1.53 8.73 8.00
C VAL A 61 -0.13 8.19 7.84
N ASP A 62 0.86 8.87 8.39
CA ASP A 62 2.22 8.34 8.44
C ASP A 62 2.32 7.26 9.53
N VAL A 63 2.05 6.01 9.16
CA VAL A 63 2.09 4.86 10.06
C VAL A 63 3.40 4.12 9.86
N TYR A 64 4.18 3.95 10.93
CA TYR A 64 5.39 3.16 10.91
C TYR A 64 5.07 1.68 11.14
N PHE A 65 5.62 0.81 10.30
CA PHE A 65 5.42 -0.64 10.41
C PHE A 65 6.57 -1.40 9.75
N GLY A 66 6.84 -2.61 10.27
CA GLY A 66 7.87 -3.50 9.73
C GLY A 66 7.50 -4.09 8.35
N PRO A 67 8.42 -4.83 7.72
CA PRO A 67 8.21 -5.41 6.39
C PRO A 67 6.97 -6.29 6.31
N ARG A 68 6.16 -6.06 5.29
CA ARG A 68 5.01 -6.90 4.91
C ARG A 68 5.15 -7.34 3.46
N MET A 69 4.91 -8.62 3.21
CA MET A 69 5.02 -9.18 1.87
C MET A 69 3.81 -8.71 1.05
N ALA A 70 4.08 -8.04 -0.08
CA ALA A 70 3.06 -7.57 -1.03
C ALA A 70 2.94 -8.51 -2.24
N ALA A 71 4.04 -9.14 -2.65
CA ALA A 71 4.03 -10.19 -3.65
C ALA A 71 5.02 -11.29 -3.23
N GLU A 72 4.51 -12.52 -3.13
CA GLU A 72 5.32 -13.69 -2.83
C GLU A 72 5.99 -14.22 -4.11
N PRO A 73 7.30 -14.51 -4.07
CA PRO A 73 7.98 -15.14 -5.20
C PRO A 73 7.49 -16.57 -5.40
N GLN A 74 7.12 -16.90 -6.64
CA GLN A 74 6.69 -18.24 -7.01
C GLN A 74 7.83 -19.10 -7.53
N SER A 75 7.73 -20.41 -7.33
CA SER A 75 8.61 -21.37 -7.98
C SER A 75 8.38 -21.37 -9.49
N LEU A 76 9.46 -21.36 -10.26
CA LEU A 76 9.44 -21.33 -11.72
C LEU A 76 10.16 -22.56 -12.27
N GLN A 77 9.62 -23.14 -13.33
CA GLN A 77 10.31 -24.11 -14.17
C GLN A 77 10.48 -23.47 -15.55
N VAL A 78 11.72 -23.39 -16.02
CA VAL A 78 12.08 -22.80 -17.31
C VAL A 78 13.06 -23.70 -18.03
N ASP A 79 13.06 -23.64 -19.36
CA ASP A 79 14.04 -24.35 -20.18
C ASP A 79 15.42 -23.73 -20.05
N LEU A 80 16.47 -24.55 -20.19
CA LEU A 80 17.85 -24.08 -20.23
C LEU A 80 18.03 -23.04 -21.34
N GLY A 81 18.74 -21.95 -21.02
CA GLY A 81 18.93 -20.82 -21.93
C GLY A 81 17.78 -19.83 -22.01
N SER A 82 16.63 -20.11 -21.36
CA SER A 82 15.55 -19.13 -21.20
C SER A 82 15.81 -18.20 -20.01
N ASP A 83 15.09 -17.07 -19.95
CA ASP A 83 15.16 -16.15 -18.82
C ASP A 83 14.15 -16.57 -17.73
N ALA A 84 14.55 -16.47 -16.46
CA ALA A 84 13.67 -16.63 -15.30
C ALA A 84 13.47 -15.29 -14.58
N VAL A 85 12.23 -14.93 -14.29
CA VAL A 85 11.88 -13.67 -13.63
C VAL A 85 11.13 -13.94 -12.34
N PHE A 86 11.76 -13.65 -11.21
CA PHE A 86 11.14 -13.74 -9.89
C PHE A 86 10.65 -12.37 -9.44
N ASN A 87 9.48 -12.33 -8.81
CA ASN A 87 8.87 -11.13 -8.24
C ASN A 87 8.75 -11.29 -6.72
N CYS A 88 9.40 -10.40 -5.97
CA CYS A 88 9.34 -10.35 -4.51
C CYS A 88 9.17 -8.89 -4.13
N ALA A 89 7.96 -8.52 -3.74
CA ALA A 89 7.64 -7.16 -3.36
C ALA A 89 7.34 -7.11 -1.87
N TRP A 90 7.92 -6.13 -1.18
CA TRP A 90 7.67 -5.85 0.23
C TRP A 90 7.23 -4.40 0.40
N THR A 91 6.37 -4.17 1.37
CA THR A 91 5.97 -2.84 1.83
C THR A 91 6.44 -2.63 3.25
N GLY A 92 6.79 -1.39 3.59
CA GLY A 92 7.25 -1.00 4.90
C GLY A 92 7.38 0.51 4.98
N ASN A 93 7.30 1.03 6.21
CA ASN A 93 7.56 2.44 6.48
C ASN A 93 8.41 2.54 7.77
N PRO A 94 9.66 3.03 7.71
CA PRO A 94 10.33 3.65 6.55
C PRO A 94 10.65 2.66 5.41
N SER A 95 11.03 3.20 4.24
CA SER A 95 11.37 2.42 3.05
C SER A 95 12.37 1.31 3.34
N LEU A 96 12.14 0.15 2.72
CA LEU A 96 12.93 -1.07 2.93
C LEU A 96 14.03 -1.21 1.89
N THR A 97 15.03 -2.01 2.22
CA THR A 97 16.03 -2.51 1.27
C THR A 97 15.71 -3.96 0.96
N ILE A 98 15.52 -4.29 -0.32
CA ILE A 98 15.32 -5.66 -0.80
C ILE A 98 16.64 -6.18 -1.34
N VAL A 99 16.96 -7.44 -1.07
CA VAL A 99 18.17 -8.10 -1.54
C VAL A 99 17.83 -9.51 -2.00
N TRP A 100 18.17 -9.81 -3.24
CA TRP A 100 18.13 -11.15 -3.79
C TRP A 100 19.48 -11.82 -3.64
N MET A 101 19.50 -13.04 -3.10
CA MET A 101 20.72 -13.84 -2.97
C MET A 101 20.44 -15.28 -3.37
N LYS A 102 21.42 -15.90 -4.04
CA LYS A 102 21.40 -17.35 -4.24
C LYS A 102 21.85 -18.02 -2.95
N ARG A 103 21.10 -19.02 -2.49
CA ARG A 103 21.45 -19.77 -1.28
C ARG A 103 22.87 -20.32 -1.41
N GLY A 104 23.72 -20.02 -0.43
CA GLY A 104 25.09 -20.52 -0.37
C GLY A 104 26.13 -19.76 -1.19
N SER A 105 25.76 -18.79 -2.04
CA SER A 105 26.76 -17.98 -2.76
C SER A 105 27.21 -16.75 -1.96
N GLY A 106 26.35 -16.23 -1.08
CA GLY A 106 26.57 -14.93 -0.41
C GLY A 106 26.58 -13.74 -1.38
N VAL A 107 26.29 -13.95 -2.67
CA VAL A 107 26.32 -12.94 -3.72
C VAL A 107 24.94 -12.29 -3.84
N VAL A 108 24.92 -10.96 -3.84
CA VAL A 108 23.74 -10.16 -4.16
C VAL A 108 23.50 -10.19 -5.67
N LEU A 109 22.33 -10.69 -6.07
CA LEU A 109 21.91 -10.80 -7.47
C LEU A 109 21.11 -9.59 -7.95
N SER A 110 20.34 -8.96 -7.06
CA SER A 110 19.50 -7.79 -7.35
C SER A 110 19.09 -7.10 -6.04
N ASN A 111 18.85 -5.80 -6.09
CA ASN A 111 18.25 -5.01 -5.00
C ASN A 111 16.84 -4.50 -5.33
N GLU A 112 16.28 -4.95 -6.46
CA GLU A 112 14.97 -4.54 -6.96
C GLU A 112 13.89 -5.57 -6.58
N ASN A 113 12.61 -5.20 -6.74
CA ASN A 113 11.49 -6.13 -6.56
C ASN A 113 11.54 -7.32 -7.53
N LEU A 114 12.18 -7.13 -8.69
CA LEU A 114 12.33 -8.13 -9.72
C LEU A 114 13.77 -8.65 -9.78
N LEU A 115 13.92 -9.97 -9.77
CA LEU A 115 15.16 -10.65 -10.11
C LEU A 115 14.99 -11.29 -11.48
N THR A 116 15.80 -10.89 -12.45
CA THR A 116 15.88 -11.54 -13.76
C THR A 116 17.18 -12.32 -13.87
N LEU A 117 17.09 -13.64 -13.92
CA LEU A 117 18.18 -14.52 -14.30
C LEU A 117 18.12 -14.71 -15.81
N LYS A 118 19.10 -14.18 -16.54
CA LYS A 118 19.17 -14.31 -17.99
C LYS A 118 19.83 -15.63 -18.39
N SER A 119 19.30 -16.29 -19.41
CA SER A 119 19.86 -17.53 -19.97
C SER A 119 20.24 -18.55 -18.89
N VAL A 120 19.23 -19.06 -18.17
CA VAL A 120 19.36 -19.96 -17.03
C VAL A 120 20.17 -21.21 -17.36
N ARG A 121 21.03 -21.63 -16.41
CA ARG A 121 21.91 -22.79 -16.53
C ARG A 121 21.56 -23.87 -15.50
N GLN A 122 22.10 -25.07 -15.68
CA GLN A 122 21.88 -26.17 -14.74
C GLN A 122 22.41 -25.87 -13.32
N GLU A 123 23.38 -24.97 -13.19
CA GLU A 123 23.90 -24.49 -11.91
C GLU A 123 22.90 -23.61 -11.13
N ASP A 124 21.85 -23.11 -11.79
CA ASP A 124 20.82 -22.22 -11.21
C ASP A 124 19.57 -22.94 -10.68
N ALA A 125 19.54 -24.28 -10.79
CA ALA A 125 18.51 -25.12 -10.21
C ALA A 125 18.61 -25.25 -8.68
#